data_AF-A0A1D6DUY7-F1
#
_entry.id   AF-A0A1D6DUY7-F1
#
_cell.length_a   1.000
_cell.length_b   1.000
_cell.length_c   1.000
_cell.angle_alpha   90.00
_cell.angle_beta   90.00
_cell.angle_gamma   90.00
#
_symmetry.space_group_name_H-M   'P 1'
#
loop_
_entity.id
_entity.type
_entity.pdbx_description
1 polymer ?
#
loop_
_entity_poly.entity_id
_entity_poly.type
_entity_poly.pdbx_seq_one_letter_code
_entity_poly.pdbx_strand_id
1 'polypeptide(L)'
;MDEDAEAGGRAMRRSGLEFGWGPGSGWVGTQRPRARDSDDGVQAQLKPGRVLLGFTACLPFSAVGTFAASPDRVRRFVLILNLWCSHEERQGMKDRHLALNQTQRVRLEAALQELQSVAPAAAVTVADTIPVNQEDNILKGHGTSDQDGEVVATLCGVVERVNKLVYVRTLRASCRFSMEMNGVLQAADAKYWVYKGEGAANLILSYTGSSPTMLGKVLRVKKLLNDKSQLPPSCMVFSSHEQLLWGHIPELVESVKQDCLAQAYAVHVMSQHLGANHVDGGVHVRVSRDFLELVEKNVLSSRPPWRVNASSIDITADAALLIADHSLFSGTPKGSSCIAVEIKAKCGFVPSSEYISKDNSIKKQVTRYKMHQHLKFHQGEISKTSEYNPLDLFSESKERISMAIKSFFSTPQNNFRIFVNGSLAFGGMGGGADSVHPADTDKCIKDLSKVSGLELPDFTELLSETIFKSGVLGKLLTTQKLDDHDIEGAIHLYYNIISQPCLVCKNLTDVELLRKYTLLHSLPLDKSLKIVRNFLISATAKDCSLMISFRPRENGSTDSEYDSVFLESAKRTYEYKTYFVDLDVKPLDKMVHYFKLDQRIVNSYTRYGEVLPPPKGK
;
A
#
# COMPACT_ATOMS: atom_id res chain seq x y z
N MET A 1 -37.07 20.08 -65.85
CA MET A 1 -37.95 20.23 -64.68
C MET A 1 -37.02 20.16 -63.48
N ASP A 2 -36.36 21.25 -63.06
CA ASP A 2 -36.80 22.66 -62.92
C ASP A 2 -37.99 22.73 -61.92
N GLU A 3 -38.12 23.62 -60.93
CA GLU A 3 -37.53 24.93 -60.55
C GLU A 3 -37.59 25.08 -58.99
N ASP A 4 -36.97 26.04 -58.27
CA ASP A 4 -35.57 26.55 -58.26
C ASP A 4 -35.23 27.07 -56.83
N ALA A 5 -33.97 27.13 -56.39
CA ALA A 5 -33.15 28.34 -56.11
C ALA A 5 -33.83 29.57 -55.44
N GLU A 6 -33.30 30.01 -54.28
CA GLU A 6 -32.85 31.41 -54.12
C GLU A 6 -31.77 31.57 -53.03
N ALA A 7 -30.92 32.58 -53.17
CA ALA A 7 -29.78 32.85 -52.29
C ALA A 7 -29.69 34.35 -51.95
N GLY A 8 -29.28 34.67 -50.72
CA GLY A 8 -29.09 36.05 -50.28
C GLY A 8 -27.91 36.16 -49.31
N GLY A 9 -26.77 36.64 -49.78
CA GLY A 9 -25.57 36.81 -48.96
C GLY A 9 -24.95 38.20 -49.06
N ARG A 10 -23.83 38.36 -48.32
CA ARG A 10 -22.83 39.43 -48.43
C ARG A 10 -23.18 40.80 -47.82
N ALA A 11 -22.52 41.12 -46.71
CA ALA A 11 -21.65 42.32 -46.64
C ALA A 11 -20.63 42.25 -45.50
N MET A 12 -19.39 42.60 -45.83
CA MET A 12 -18.23 42.71 -44.95
C MET A 12 -18.00 44.19 -44.63
N ARG A 13 -17.48 44.56 -43.44
CA ARG A 13 -16.58 45.72 -43.28
C ARG A 13 -15.81 45.68 -41.95
N ARG A 14 -14.55 46.15 -42.01
CA ARG A 14 -13.60 46.27 -40.89
C ARG A 14 -13.45 47.73 -40.46
N SER A 15 -13.32 47.96 -39.16
CA SER A 15 -12.48 48.98 -38.48
C SER A 15 -12.77 48.85 -36.97
N GLY A 16 -11.83 48.99 -36.02
CA GLY A 16 -10.40 49.30 -36.11
C GLY A 16 -10.08 50.68 -35.54
N LEU A 17 -9.75 50.77 -34.24
CA LEU A 17 -8.80 51.71 -33.61
C LEU A 17 -8.69 51.48 -32.08
N GLU A 18 -7.64 52.06 -31.48
CA GLU A 18 -7.01 51.68 -30.20
C GLU A 18 -7.11 52.77 -29.09
N PHE A 19 -6.50 52.47 -27.93
CA PHE A 19 -6.16 53.35 -26.78
C PHE A 19 -7.31 53.85 -25.88
N GLY A 20 -7.15 53.99 -24.56
CA GLY A 20 -6.01 53.64 -23.69
C GLY A 20 -6.20 54.04 -22.21
N TRP A 21 -5.41 53.42 -21.32
CA TRP A 21 -4.93 53.83 -19.97
C TRP A 21 -5.72 54.83 -19.08
N GLY A 22 -5.88 54.50 -17.78
CA GLY A 22 -5.84 55.51 -16.70
C GLY A 22 -6.79 55.28 -15.50
N PRO A 23 -6.33 55.42 -14.22
CA PRO A 23 -7.14 55.08 -13.03
C PRO A 23 -7.44 56.25 -12.05
N GLY A 24 -8.38 56.05 -11.12
CA GLY A 24 -8.33 56.70 -9.78
C GLY A 24 -9.65 57.20 -9.15
N SER A 25 -9.66 57.28 -7.81
CA SER A 25 -10.69 57.83 -6.89
C SER A 25 -12.04 57.06 -6.81
N GLY A 26 -12.82 57.09 -5.72
CA GLY A 26 -12.67 57.70 -4.38
C GLY A 26 -14.05 57.95 -3.70
N TRP A 27 -14.08 58.30 -2.41
CA TRP A 27 -15.27 58.67 -1.57
C TRP A 27 -16.11 57.48 -1.01
N VAL A 28 -16.22 57.25 0.32
CA VAL A 28 -16.99 57.97 1.39
C VAL A 28 -18.51 57.80 1.21
N GLY A 29 -19.36 57.42 2.18
CA GLY A 29 -19.20 57.09 3.61
C GLY A 29 -20.45 57.52 4.42
N THR A 30 -21.00 56.68 5.32
CA THR A 30 -22.20 56.99 6.15
C THR A 30 -22.17 56.32 7.54
N GLN A 31 -22.99 56.79 8.50
CA GLN A 31 -22.68 56.75 9.94
C GLN A 31 -23.68 56.01 10.89
N ARG A 32 -23.14 55.41 11.97
CA ARG A 32 -23.67 55.30 13.37
C ARG A 32 -24.96 54.49 13.65
N PRO A 33 -25.32 54.20 14.95
CA PRO A 33 -24.62 54.32 16.25
C PRO A 33 -24.34 52.93 16.93
N ARG A 34 -23.44 52.70 17.91
CA ARG A 34 -23.02 53.29 19.21
C ARG A 34 -23.86 52.93 20.48
N ALA A 35 -23.30 52.02 21.28
CA ALA A 35 -23.23 51.99 22.77
C ALA A 35 -21.87 51.30 23.10
N ARG A 36 -20.89 51.88 23.83
CA ARG A 36 -20.80 52.14 25.29
C ARG A 36 -21.03 50.85 26.09
N ASP A 37 -20.05 50.33 26.85
CA ASP A 37 -19.24 50.95 27.92
C ASP A 37 -17.72 50.61 27.81
N SER A 38 -16.76 51.55 27.96
CA SER A 38 -15.91 51.91 29.14
C SER A 38 -15.17 50.75 29.83
N ASP A 39 -13.86 50.79 30.18
CA ASP A 39 -12.85 51.87 30.10
C ASP A 39 -11.40 51.34 30.06
N ASP A 40 -10.47 52.24 29.74
CA ASP A 40 -9.03 52.30 30.06
C ASP A 40 -8.06 51.15 29.73
N GLY A 41 -7.39 51.37 28.60
CA GLY A 41 -6.20 50.66 28.21
C GLY A 41 -4.91 51.04 28.94
N VAL A 42 -3.98 50.08 28.93
CA VAL A 42 -2.54 50.33 28.95
C VAL A 42 -1.96 49.68 27.69
N GLN A 43 -1.27 50.46 26.86
CA GLN A 43 -0.52 49.93 25.73
C GLN A 43 0.71 49.15 26.23
N ALA A 44 0.78 47.85 25.92
CA ALA A 44 2.00 47.06 26.05
C ALA A 44 2.30 46.37 24.71
N GLN A 45 3.42 46.74 24.09
CA GLN A 45 3.93 46.06 22.89
C GLN A 45 4.31 44.61 23.23
N LEU A 46 3.52 43.64 22.78
CA LEU A 46 3.84 42.22 22.96
C LEU A 46 4.81 41.73 21.87
N LYS A 47 6.05 41.48 22.27
CA LYS A 47 7.05 40.74 21.48
C LYS A 47 6.61 39.27 21.32
N PRO A 48 6.94 38.59 20.21
CA PRO A 48 6.58 37.19 20.02
C PRO A 48 7.39 36.29 20.96
N GLY A 49 6.71 35.40 21.68
CA GLY A 49 7.37 34.36 22.48
C GLY A 49 6.69 34.00 23.81
N ARG A 50 5.57 33.27 23.74
CA ARG A 50 5.05 32.34 24.76
C ARG A 50 3.73 31.73 24.26
N VAL A 51 3.66 30.41 24.11
CA VAL A 51 2.40 29.66 23.96
C VAL A 51 2.16 28.85 25.24
N LEU A 52 0.89 28.74 25.61
CA LEU A 52 0.42 28.20 26.89
C LEU A 52 0.63 26.69 27.00
N LEU A 53 1.20 26.24 28.12
CA LEU A 53 1.18 24.84 28.54
C LEU A 53 -0.18 24.53 29.18
N GLY A 54 -0.94 23.63 28.58
CA GLY A 54 -2.26 23.23 29.09
C GLY A 54 -2.68 21.85 28.65
N PHE A 55 -2.12 20.80 29.24
CA PHE A 55 -2.73 19.47 29.34
C PHE A 55 -2.11 18.64 30.47
N THR A 56 -2.67 18.75 31.67
CA THR A 56 -2.47 17.79 32.78
C THR A 56 -3.81 17.46 33.41
N ALA A 57 -4.55 16.53 32.80
CA ALA A 57 -5.70 15.84 33.40
C ALA A 57 -5.93 14.49 32.71
N CYS A 58 -6.44 13.51 33.46
CA CYS A 58 -6.97 12.23 32.98
C CYS A 58 -5.98 11.18 32.41
N LEU A 59 -5.07 10.70 33.26
CA LEU A 59 -4.83 9.26 33.38
C LEU A 59 -5.11 8.83 34.83
N PRO A 60 -6.08 7.94 35.10
CA PRO A 60 -6.41 7.51 36.46
C PRO A 60 -5.35 6.56 37.05
N PHE A 61 -5.19 6.64 38.37
CA PHE A 61 -4.11 6.00 39.14
C PHE A 61 -4.04 4.47 39.07
N SER A 62 -5.11 3.80 38.60
CA SER A 62 -5.18 2.33 38.45
C SER A 62 -4.44 1.79 37.22
N ALA A 63 -4.04 2.65 36.29
CA ALA A 63 -3.38 2.24 35.04
C ALA A 63 -1.84 2.16 35.13
N VAL A 64 -1.22 2.43 36.28
CA VAL A 64 0.25 2.38 36.40
C VAL A 64 0.74 0.94 36.66
N GLY A 65 -0.03 0.13 37.40
CA GLY A 65 0.38 -1.21 37.84
C GLY A 65 0.30 -2.34 36.79
N THR A 66 -0.24 -2.09 35.59
CA THR A 66 -0.48 -3.13 34.56
C THR A 66 0.22 -2.85 33.23
N PHE A 67 1.16 -1.91 33.19
CA PHE A 67 1.83 -1.50 31.94
C PHE A 67 3.16 -2.20 31.62
N ALA A 68 3.69 -3.02 32.53
CA ALA A 68 4.98 -3.69 32.39
C ALA A 68 4.88 -5.06 31.67
N ALA A 69 4.76 -5.05 30.33
CA ALA A 69 5.09 -6.21 29.46
C ALA A 69 5.07 -5.83 27.96
N SER A 70 6.22 -5.42 27.39
CA SER A 70 6.75 -5.80 26.06
C SER A 70 7.76 -4.78 25.51
N PRO A 71 8.73 -5.20 24.65
CA PRO A 71 9.68 -4.30 24.00
C PRO A 71 9.05 -3.19 23.14
N ASP A 72 7.83 -3.39 22.63
CA ASP A 72 7.12 -2.36 21.84
C ASP A 72 6.69 -1.15 22.69
N ARG A 73 6.61 -1.27 24.01
CA ARG A 73 6.25 -0.14 24.88
C ARG A 73 7.41 0.85 25.06
N VAL A 74 8.66 0.37 25.04
CA VAL A 74 9.86 1.23 24.98
C VAL A 74 9.87 2.03 23.67
N ARG A 75 9.54 1.37 22.53
CA ARG A 75 9.39 2.06 21.24
C ARG A 75 8.33 3.16 21.27
N ARG A 76 7.20 2.92 21.96
CA ARG A 76 6.14 3.94 22.12
C ARG A 76 6.63 5.19 22.84
N PHE A 77 7.40 5.05 23.92
CA PHE A 77 7.90 6.20 24.69
C PHE A 77 8.95 7.02 23.93
N VAL A 78 9.88 6.34 23.24
CA VAL A 78 10.90 7.00 22.40
C VAL A 78 10.27 7.73 21.19
N LEU A 79 9.17 7.22 20.63
CA LEU A 79 8.46 7.94 19.56
C LEU A 79 7.74 9.20 20.06
N ILE A 80 7.18 9.18 21.28
CA ILE A 80 6.53 10.36 21.88
C ILE A 80 7.54 11.49 22.08
N LEU A 81 8.77 11.17 22.52
CA LEU A 81 9.87 12.15 22.61
C LEU A 81 10.27 12.73 21.25
N ASN A 82 10.35 11.90 20.20
CA ASN A 82 10.70 12.36 18.84
C ASN A 82 9.60 13.21 18.19
N LEU A 83 8.32 12.92 18.45
CA LEU A 83 7.18 13.65 17.89
C LEU A 83 6.97 15.04 18.53
N TRP A 84 7.54 15.29 19.70
CA TRP A 84 7.35 16.53 20.44
C TRP A 84 8.43 17.61 20.18
N CYS A 85 9.37 17.36 19.26
CA CYS A 85 10.49 18.27 18.99
C CYS A 85 10.61 18.61 17.50
N SER A 86 10.01 19.74 17.11
CA SER A 86 10.09 20.32 15.77
C SER A 86 11.50 20.78 15.42
N HIS A 87 11.78 21.02 14.14
CA HIS A 87 13.12 21.41 13.67
C HIS A 87 13.60 22.73 14.29
N GLU A 88 12.71 23.67 14.60
CA GLU A 88 13.06 24.95 15.24
C GLU A 88 13.39 24.79 16.73
N GLU A 89 12.75 23.84 17.42
CA GLU A 89 13.01 23.54 18.83
C GLU A 89 14.38 22.86 19.05
N ARG A 90 14.83 22.04 18.08
CA ARG A 90 16.16 21.39 18.10
C ARG A 90 17.31 22.39 18.08
N GLN A 91 17.13 23.56 17.46
CA GLN A 91 18.13 24.63 17.47
C GLN A 91 18.17 25.37 18.82
N GLY A 92 17.03 25.44 19.54
CA GLY A 92 16.86 26.22 20.77
C GLY A 92 17.22 25.51 22.08
N MET A 93 17.46 24.19 22.06
CA MET A 93 17.80 23.41 23.26
C MET A 93 19.24 23.63 23.78
N LYS A 94 20.08 24.37 23.06
CA LYS A 94 21.53 24.46 23.36
C LYS A 94 21.93 25.20 24.65
N ASP A 95 21.04 26.00 25.26
CA ASP A 95 21.41 26.89 26.39
C ASP A 95 20.36 26.99 27.52
N ARG A 96 19.53 25.95 27.76
CA ARG A 96 18.53 26.01 28.86
C ARG A 96 18.40 24.71 29.65
N HIS A 97 18.86 24.75 30.91
CA HIS A 97 18.40 23.83 31.95
C HIS A 97 16.85 23.83 32.02
N LEU A 98 16.22 22.68 31.78
CA LEU A 98 14.78 22.54 32.01
C LEU A 98 14.48 22.69 33.50
N ALA A 99 13.71 23.73 33.84
CA ALA A 99 13.21 23.98 35.19
C ALA A 99 12.03 23.04 35.53
N LEU A 100 12.32 21.75 35.65
CA LEU A 100 11.38 20.73 36.14
C LEU A 100 11.12 20.92 37.64
N ASN A 101 9.85 20.88 38.06
CA ASN A 101 9.51 20.85 39.48
C ASN A 101 9.87 19.49 40.12
N GLN A 102 9.93 19.44 41.44
CA GLN A 102 10.45 18.28 42.17
C GLN A 102 9.66 16.99 41.89
N THR A 103 8.33 17.08 41.75
CA THR A 103 7.46 15.96 41.38
C THR A 103 7.68 15.49 39.93
N GLN A 104 8.02 16.40 39.02
CA GLN A 104 8.38 16.07 37.63
C GLN A 104 9.75 15.40 37.55
N ARG A 105 10.75 15.85 38.34
CA ARG A 105 12.06 15.20 38.42
C ARG A 105 11.95 13.76 38.92
N VAL A 106 11.28 13.55 40.06
CA VAL A 106 11.10 12.19 40.63
C VAL A 106 10.38 11.26 39.66
N ARG A 107 9.40 11.75 38.88
CA ARG A 107 8.71 10.96 37.84
C ARG A 107 9.61 10.65 36.64
N LEU A 108 10.48 11.58 36.24
CA LEU A 108 11.44 11.38 35.16
C LEU A 108 12.54 10.40 35.58
N GLU A 109 13.09 10.53 36.78
CA GLU A 109 14.11 9.66 37.36
C GLU A 109 13.59 8.22 37.54
N ALA A 110 12.36 8.05 38.05
CA ALA A 110 11.72 6.74 38.15
C ALA A 110 11.50 6.07 36.78
N ALA A 111 11.04 6.83 35.77
CA ALA A 111 10.87 6.33 34.41
C ALA A 111 12.20 5.95 33.75
N LEU A 112 13.28 6.70 34.02
CA LEU A 112 14.63 6.38 33.54
C LEU A 112 15.19 5.12 34.21
N GLN A 113 14.95 4.92 35.51
CA GLN A 113 15.34 3.69 36.22
C GLN A 113 14.62 2.44 35.68
N GLU A 114 13.30 2.51 35.41
CA GLU A 114 12.61 1.39 34.77
C GLU A 114 13.12 1.12 33.35
N LEU A 115 13.40 2.17 32.57
CA LEU A 115 13.97 2.05 31.22
C LEU A 115 15.30 1.30 31.18
N GLN A 116 16.19 1.58 32.14
CA GLN A 116 17.47 0.88 32.28
C GLN A 116 17.31 -0.63 32.58
N SER A 117 16.16 -1.07 33.12
CA SER A 117 15.90 -2.49 33.40
C SER A 117 15.28 -3.27 32.23
N VAL A 118 14.76 -2.59 31.20
CA VAL A 118 13.98 -3.21 30.10
C VAL A 118 14.57 -2.98 28.71
N ALA A 119 15.44 -1.97 28.53
CA ALA A 119 16.12 -1.73 27.26
C ALA A 119 17.28 -2.72 27.02
N PRO A 120 17.52 -3.18 25.77
CA PRO A 120 18.81 -3.78 25.44
C PRO A 120 19.92 -2.73 25.61
N ALA A 121 21.08 -3.14 26.13
CA ALA A 121 22.21 -2.26 26.53
C ALA A 121 22.89 -1.45 25.40
N ALA A 122 22.26 -1.35 24.23
CA ALA A 122 22.70 -0.60 23.05
C ALA A 122 21.65 0.42 22.55
N ALA A 123 20.55 0.63 23.26
CA ALA A 123 19.59 1.70 22.93
C ALA A 123 20.05 3.05 23.51
N VAL A 124 19.92 4.14 22.76
CA VAL A 124 20.37 5.49 23.15
C VAL A 124 19.38 6.58 22.73
N THR A 125 19.38 7.67 23.49
CA THR A 125 18.64 8.91 23.26
C THR A 125 19.61 10.06 22.95
N VAL A 126 19.09 11.22 22.53
CA VAL A 126 19.94 12.36 22.17
C VAL A 126 20.74 12.84 23.39
N ALA A 127 22.05 13.03 23.18
CA ALA A 127 23.08 13.35 24.16
C ALA A 127 23.52 12.21 25.11
N ASP A 128 23.04 10.96 24.93
CA ASP A 128 23.61 9.82 25.65
C ASP A 128 25.03 9.49 25.15
N THR A 129 25.96 9.26 26.07
CA THR A 129 27.32 8.80 25.77
C THR A 129 27.32 7.33 25.33
N ILE A 130 27.90 7.07 24.17
CA ILE A 130 28.08 5.74 23.60
C ILE A 130 29.48 5.23 24.00
N PRO A 131 29.59 4.20 24.86
CA PRO A 131 30.90 3.71 25.31
C PRO A 131 31.72 3.18 24.13
N VAL A 132 32.95 3.67 24.00
CA VAL A 132 33.90 3.28 22.93
C VAL A 132 35.29 3.01 23.53
N ASN A 133 35.99 2.00 23.03
CA ASN A 133 37.38 1.75 23.43
C ASN A 133 38.27 2.77 22.71
N GLN A 134 38.89 3.69 23.46
CA GLN A 134 39.69 4.77 22.90
C GLN A 134 40.99 4.28 22.20
N GLU A 135 41.43 3.04 22.44
CA GLU A 135 42.57 2.42 21.75
C GLU A 135 42.23 1.93 20.32
N ASP A 136 40.94 1.71 20.03
CA ASP A 136 40.47 1.39 18.69
C ASP A 136 40.17 2.69 17.92
N ASN A 137 40.85 2.91 16.79
CA ASN A 137 40.60 4.03 15.87
C ASN A 137 39.17 3.95 15.24
N ILE A 138 38.15 4.32 16.02
CA ILE A 138 36.73 4.19 15.70
C ILE A 138 36.28 5.31 14.75
N LEU A 139 35.61 4.89 13.68
CA LEU A 139 34.92 5.74 12.72
C LEU A 139 33.52 6.07 13.24
N LYS A 140 33.10 7.33 13.10
CA LYS A 140 31.80 7.83 13.57
C LYS A 140 30.85 7.95 12.37
N GLY A 141 29.70 7.31 12.44
CA GLY A 141 28.67 7.32 11.41
C GLY A 141 27.43 8.12 11.81
N HIS A 142 26.38 8.02 10.98
CA HIS A 142 25.13 8.76 11.15
C HIS A 142 24.55 8.62 12.58
N GLY A 143 24.04 9.72 13.14
CA GLY A 143 23.46 9.75 14.49
C GLY A 143 24.46 9.75 15.64
N THR A 144 25.76 9.97 15.38
CA THR A 144 26.80 10.17 16.42
C THR A 144 27.55 11.49 16.24
N SER A 145 28.16 11.99 17.31
CA SER A 145 29.06 13.16 17.30
C SER A 145 30.14 12.99 18.37
N ASP A 146 31.14 13.87 18.38
CA ASP A 146 32.18 13.93 19.40
C ASP A 146 31.94 15.15 20.29
N GLN A 147 31.94 14.95 21.61
CA GLN A 147 31.96 16.02 22.59
C GLN A 147 33.00 15.67 23.66
N ASP A 148 33.99 16.55 23.84
CA ASP A 148 35.06 16.44 24.82
C ASP A 148 35.82 15.09 24.82
N GLY A 149 35.94 14.46 23.64
CA GLY A 149 36.62 13.18 23.44
C GLY A 149 35.73 11.94 23.60
N GLU A 150 34.46 12.13 23.98
CA GLU A 150 33.47 11.07 24.10
C GLU A 150 32.52 11.05 22.89
N VAL A 151 32.08 9.85 22.49
CA VAL A 151 31.13 9.69 21.38
C VAL A 151 29.71 9.80 21.92
N VAL A 152 28.98 10.83 21.51
CA VAL A 152 27.60 11.08 21.96
C VAL A 152 26.59 10.81 20.84
N ALA A 153 25.41 10.31 21.20
CA ALA A 153 24.30 10.11 20.28
C ALA A 153 23.65 11.45 19.89
N THR A 154 23.47 11.73 18.60
CA THR A 154 22.74 12.91 18.10
C THR A 154 21.31 12.62 17.69
N LEU A 155 20.91 11.34 17.69
CA LEU A 155 19.58 10.85 17.36
C LEU A 155 19.17 9.74 18.34
N CYS A 156 17.87 9.58 18.59
CA CYS A 156 17.36 8.42 19.34
C CYS A 156 17.34 7.16 18.46
N GLY A 157 17.85 6.04 18.96
CA GLY A 157 17.89 4.79 18.19
C GLY A 157 18.63 3.66 18.88
N VAL A 158 19.13 2.72 18.07
CA VAL A 158 19.99 1.61 18.52
C VAL A 158 21.39 1.84 17.97
N VAL A 159 22.39 1.76 18.84
CA VAL A 159 23.81 1.82 18.45
C VAL A 159 24.17 0.53 17.71
N GLU A 160 24.63 0.67 16.48
CA GLU A 160 25.18 -0.42 15.67
C GLU A 160 26.68 -0.23 15.47
N ARG A 161 27.41 -1.34 15.52
CA ARG A 161 28.87 -1.39 15.39
C ARG A 161 29.23 -2.34 14.25
N VAL A 162 29.91 -1.83 13.23
CA VAL A 162 30.34 -2.60 12.07
C VAL A 162 31.82 -2.34 11.84
N ASN A 163 32.65 -3.32 12.17
CA ASN A 163 34.10 -3.16 12.28
C ASN A 163 34.44 -1.98 13.20
N LYS A 164 35.14 -0.96 12.68
CA LYS A 164 35.48 0.27 13.41
C LYS A 164 34.38 1.33 13.35
N LEU A 165 33.31 1.16 12.57
CA LEU A 165 32.23 2.16 12.43
C LEU A 165 31.18 2.01 13.54
N VAL A 166 30.93 3.08 14.27
CA VAL A 166 29.83 3.19 15.25
C VAL A 166 28.83 4.22 14.74
N TYR A 167 27.55 3.85 14.67
CA TYR A 167 26.47 4.74 14.25
C TYR A 167 25.18 4.43 14.99
N VAL A 168 24.25 5.39 15.07
CA VAL A 168 22.92 5.18 15.66
C VAL A 168 21.94 4.94 14.54
N ARG A 169 21.46 3.70 14.41
CA ARG A 169 20.33 3.39 13.53
C ARG A 169 19.06 3.87 14.22
N THR A 170 18.44 4.90 13.65
CA THR A 170 17.10 5.33 14.08
C THR A 170 16.14 4.14 14.00
N LEU A 171 15.25 4.04 14.99
CA LEU A 171 14.12 3.13 14.88
C LEU A 171 13.21 3.68 13.78
N ARG A 172 13.31 3.14 12.56
CA ARG A 172 12.41 3.45 11.43
C ARG A 172 10.97 3.53 11.93
N ALA A 173 10.20 4.50 11.45
CA ALA A 173 8.80 4.70 11.83
C ALA A 173 7.86 3.63 11.23
N SER A 174 8.23 2.35 11.30
CA SER A 174 7.32 1.22 11.12
C SER A 174 6.29 1.14 12.25
N CYS A 175 6.59 1.73 13.42
CA CYS A 175 5.57 2.16 14.39
C CYS A 175 4.91 3.48 13.95
N ARG A 176 4.15 3.47 12.84
CA ARG A 176 3.09 4.47 12.68
C ARG A 176 2.07 4.19 13.78
N PHE A 177 2.02 5.06 14.78
CA PHE A 177 0.95 4.99 15.77
C PHE A 177 -0.39 5.09 15.06
N SER A 178 -1.22 4.06 15.26
CA SER A 178 -2.66 4.24 15.24
C SER A 178 -3.01 5.18 16.38
N MET A 179 -3.10 6.49 16.10
CA MET A 179 -4.05 7.30 16.84
C MET A 179 -5.42 6.69 16.51
N GLU A 180 -6.09 6.13 17.52
CA GLU A 180 -7.51 5.83 17.39
C GLU A 180 -8.21 7.14 17.05
N MET A 181 -8.70 7.25 15.80
CA MET A 181 -9.56 8.35 15.44
C MET A 181 -10.90 8.12 16.13
N ASN A 182 -11.05 8.70 17.32
CA ASN A 182 -12.28 8.68 18.12
C ASN A 182 -13.47 9.43 17.48
N GLY A 183 -13.40 9.70 16.17
CA GLY A 183 -14.47 10.29 15.36
C GLY A 183 -15.07 9.24 14.42
N VAL A 184 -16.39 9.08 14.49
CA VAL A 184 -17.18 8.33 13.51
C VAL A 184 -17.37 9.21 12.27
N LEU A 185 -17.08 8.71 11.07
CA LEU A 185 -17.40 9.41 9.83
C LEU A 185 -18.91 9.49 9.63
N GLN A 186 -19.43 10.71 9.50
CA GLN A 186 -20.86 11.02 9.37
C GLN A 186 -21.23 11.38 7.94
N ALA A 187 -22.53 11.43 7.61
CA ALA A 187 -23.00 11.80 6.27
C ALA A 187 -22.40 13.10 5.74
N ALA A 188 -22.17 14.10 6.61
CA ALA A 188 -21.53 15.38 6.24
C ALA A 188 -20.10 15.24 5.69
N ASP A 189 -19.40 14.15 6.02
CA ASP A 189 -18.02 13.86 5.58
C ASP A 189 -17.95 13.22 4.19
N ALA A 190 -19.04 12.59 3.72
CA ALA A 190 -19.07 11.84 2.45
C ALA A 190 -18.67 12.69 1.22
N LYS A 191 -18.87 14.02 1.29
CA LYS A 191 -18.47 14.98 0.25
C LYS A 191 -16.95 15.16 0.09
N TYR A 192 -16.16 14.74 1.08
CA TYR A 192 -14.69 14.81 1.07
C TYR A 192 -14.04 13.50 0.57
N TRP A 193 -14.84 12.54 0.10
CA TRP A 193 -14.36 11.25 -0.38
C TRP A 193 -14.78 11.06 -1.84
N VAL A 194 -13.80 10.91 -2.73
CA VAL A 194 -14.03 10.76 -4.17
C VAL A 194 -13.59 9.39 -4.66
N TYR A 195 -14.30 8.82 -5.64
CA TYR A 195 -13.97 7.52 -6.23
C TYR A 195 -12.54 7.48 -6.78
N LYS A 196 -11.72 6.52 -6.32
CA LYS A 196 -10.35 6.28 -6.81
C LYS A 196 -10.25 5.02 -7.67
N GLY A 197 -11.01 3.98 -7.33
CA GLY A 197 -11.02 2.70 -8.03
C GLY A 197 -11.72 1.61 -7.22
N GLU A 198 -11.90 0.43 -7.81
CA GLU A 198 -12.46 -0.73 -7.09
C GLU A 198 -11.94 -2.09 -7.58
N GLY A 199 -11.87 -3.02 -6.64
CA GLY A 199 -11.64 -4.44 -6.89
C GLY A 199 -12.95 -5.23 -6.95
N ALA A 200 -12.85 -6.56 -6.74
CA ALA A 200 -14.04 -7.39 -6.55
C ALA A 200 -14.73 -7.10 -5.20
N ALA A 201 -13.96 -7.15 -4.10
CA ALA A 201 -14.48 -7.08 -2.73
C ALA A 201 -14.48 -5.68 -2.08
N ASN A 202 -13.73 -4.71 -2.63
CA ASN A 202 -13.50 -3.41 -1.99
C ASN A 202 -13.61 -2.24 -2.98
N LEU A 203 -14.09 -1.11 -2.48
CA LEU A 203 -14.10 0.22 -3.10
C LEU A 203 -13.02 1.09 -2.44
N ILE A 204 -12.29 1.89 -3.22
CA ILE A 204 -11.25 2.80 -2.74
C ILE A 204 -11.67 4.25 -3.04
N LEU A 205 -11.59 5.10 -2.02
CA LEU A 205 -11.93 6.52 -2.07
C LEU A 205 -10.72 7.37 -1.68
N SER A 206 -10.40 8.43 -2.43
CA SER A 206 -9.37 9.41 -2.04
C SER A 206 -9.98 10.50 -1.15
N TYR A 207 -9.26 10.94 -0.11
CA TYR A 207 -9.65 12.12 0.65
C TYR A 207 -9.32 13.43 -0.10
N THR A 208 -10.27 14.36 -0.17
CA THR A 208 -10.15 15.67 -0.84
C THR A 208 -10.42 16.87 0.07
N GLY A 209 -10.73 16.63 1.34
CA GLY A 209 -10.90 17.69 2.34
C GLY A 209 -9.57 18.27 2.84
N SER A 210 -9.66 19.08 3.90
CA SER A 210 -8.52 19.81 4.48
C SER A 210 -8.02 19.27 5.83
N SER A 211 -8.64 18.22 6.39
CA SER A 211 -8.25 17.70 7.71
C SER A 211 -6.84 17.10 7.69
N PRO A 212 -5.88 17.60 8.50
CA PRO A 212 -4.50 17.12 8.49
C PRO A 212 -4.32 15.62 8.76
N THR A 213 -5.24 15.00 9.53
CA THR A 213 -5.19 13.55 9.83
C THR A 213 -5.60 12.68 8.65
N MET A 214 -6.36 13.23 7.70
CA MET A 214 -6.92 12.54 6.54
C MET A 214 -6.20 12.91 5.22
N LEU A 215 -5.39 13.98 5.20
CA LEU A 215 -4.61 14.37 4.03
C LEU A 215 -3.70 13.23 3.56
N GLY A 216 -3.79 12.90 2.27
CA GLY A 216 -3.04 11.81 1.67
C GLY A 216 -3.43 10.42 2.17
N LYS A 217 -4.70 10.26 2.58
CA LYS A 217 -5.30 8.96 2.91
C LYS A 217 -6.28 8.50 1.84
N VAL A 218 -6.46 7.19 1.76
CA VAL A 218 -7.59 6.54 1.08
C VAL A 218 -8.46 5.80 2.08
N LEU A 219 -9.76 5.80 1.86
CA LEU A 219 -10.71 4.97 2.58
C LEU A 219 -11.04 3.74 1.75
N ARG A 220 -10.85 2.56 2.36
CA ARG A 220 -11.20 1.26 1.79
C ARG A 220 -12.49 0.77 2.42
N VAL A 221 -13.53 0.66 1.59
CA VAL A 221 -14.88 0.29 1.98
C VAL A 221 -15.24 -1.06 1.37
N LYS A 222 -15.88 -1.92 2.17
CA LYS A 222 -16.29 -3.28 1.76
C LYS A 222 -17.47 -3.23 0.77
N LYS A 223 -17.57 -4.27 -0.06
CA LYS A 223 -18.65 -4.46 -1.01
C LYS A 223 -19.27 -5.84 -0.86
N LEU A 224 -20.58 -5.91 -1.10
CA LEU A 224 -21.33 -7.15 -1.17
C LEU A 224 -21.66 -7.48 -2.63
N LEU A 225 -21.77 -8.78 -2.95
CA LEU A 225 -22.28 -9.21 -4.24
C LEU A 225 -23.79 -9.03 -4.29
N ASN A 226 -24.32 -8.54 -5.41
CA ASN A 226 -25.77 -8.35 -5.57
C ASN A 226 -26.52 -9.68 -5.69
N ASP A 227 -25.85 -10.72 -6.20
CA ASP A 227 -26.38 -12.09 -6.29
C ASP A 227 -26.26 -12.81 -4.94
N LYS A 228 -27.38 -12.85 -4.22
CA LYS A 228 -27.52 -13.50 -2.90
C LYS A 228 -27.39 -15.03 -2.92
N SER A 229 -27.29 -15.66 -4.10
CA SER A 229 -27.04 -17.11 -4.20
C SER A 229 -25.59 -17.50 -3.89
N GLN A 230 -24.67 -16.53 -3.95
CA GLN A 230 -23.29 -16.68 -3.49
C GLN A 230 -23.21 -16.16 -2.05
N LEU A 231 -22.63 -16.95 -1.13
CA LEU A 231 -22.34 -16.43 0.21
C LEU A 231 -21.52 -15.15 0.08
N PRO A 232 -21.82 -14.09 0.86
CA PRO A 232 -20.95 -12.93 0.91
C PRO A 232 -19.54 -13.40 1.32
N PRO A 233 -18.46 -12.86 0.73
CA PRO A 233 -17.10 -13.31 1.00
C PRO A 233 -16.70 -13.00 2.45
N SER A 234 -16.97 -13.95 3.35
CA SER A 234 -16.49 -14.11 4.73
C SER A 234 -16.12 -12.81 5.46
N CYS A 235 -17.08 -12.20 6.20
CA CYS A 235 -16.80 -10.97 6.94
C CYS A 235 -17.48 -10.82 8.31
N MET A 236 -17.78 -11.91 9.03
CA MET A 236 -18.15 -11.81 10.46
C MET A 236 -17.60 -12.92 11.36
N VAL A 237 -17.39 -14.14 10.86
CA VAL A 237 -16.81 -15.25 11.66
C VAL A 237 -15.94 -16.13 10.78
N PHE A 238 -14.74 -16.51 11.23
CA PHE A 238 -14.02 -17.66 10.65
C PHE A 238 -14.87 -18.93 10.83
N SER A 239 -15.00 -19.73 9.77
CA SER A 239 -15.56 -21.09 9.89
C SER A 239 -14.77 -21.94 10.89
N SER A 240 -15.34 -23.02 11.41
CA SER A 240 -14.63 -23.96 12.31
C SER A 240 -13.29 -24.43 11.73
N HIS A 241 -13.24 -24.70 10.43
CA HIS A 241 -12.02 -25.12 9.72
C HIS A 241 -11.00 -23.97 9.56
N GLU A 242 -11.46 -22.73 9.38
CA GLU A 242 -10.57 -21.56 9.38
C GLU A 242 -10.07 -21.21 10.79
N GLN A 243 -10.83 -21.52 11.84
CA GLN A 243 -10.34 -21.44 13.22
C GLN A 243 -9.24 -22.49 13.48
N LEU A 244 -9.35 -23.71 12.94
CA LEU A 244 -8.23 -24.66 12.96
C LEU A 244 -7.01 -24.14 12.19
N LEU A 245 -7.23 -23.42 11.08
CA LEU A 245 -6.14 -22.92 10.24
C LEU A 245 -5.43 -21.71 10.84
N TRP A 246 -6.17 -20.74 11.37
CA TRP A 246 -5.67 -19.42 11.80
C TRP A 246 -5.70 -19.21 13.32
N GLY A 247 -6.41 -20.04 14.09
CA GLY A 247 -6.69 -19.81 15.51
C GLY A 247 -5.49 -19.82 16.46
N HIS A 248 -4.32 -20.26 15.98
CA HIS A 248 -3.04 -20.15 16.66
C HIS A 248 -2.43 -18.73 16.63
N ILE A 249 -3.07 -17.78 15.91
CA ILE A 249 -2.72 -16.36 15.86
C ILE A 249 -3.85 -15.58 16.56
N PRO A 250 -3.72 -15.27 17.86
CA PRO A 250 -4.81 -14.67 18.66
C PRO A 250 -5.37 -13.39 18.05
N GLU A 251 -4.52 -12.56 17.46
CA GLU A 251 -4.87 -11.28 16.86
C GLU A 251 -5.87 -11.46 15.70
N LEU A 252 -5.71 -12.50 14.86
CA LEU A 252 -6.67 -12.77 13.79
C LEU A 252 -8.04 -13.18 14.35
N VAL A 253 -8.07 -13.95 15.45
CA VAL A 253 -9.30 -14.43 16.08
C VAL A 253 -10.06 -13.29 16.76
N GLU A 254 -9.34 -12.36 17.39
CA GLU A 254 -9.93 -11.15 17.95
C GLU A 254 -10.44 -10.23 16.85
N SER A 255 -9.65 -9.98 15.81
CA SER A 255 -9.97 -9.08 14.71
C SER A 255 -11.17 -9.50 13.86
N VAL A 256 -11.51 -10.79 13.85
CA VAL A 256 -12.79 -11.27 13.28
C VAL A 256 -14.00 -10.64 13.97
N LYS A 257 -13.96 -10.47 15.30
CA LYS A 257 -15.07 -9.89 16.09
C LYS A 257 -15.18 -8.37 15.94
N GLN A 258 -14.11 -7.72 15.50
CA GLN A 258 -13.98 -6.27 15.35
C GLN A 258 -14.02 -5.84 13.87
N ASP A 259 -14.37 -6.76 12.97
CA ASP A 259 -14.45 -6.56 11.52
C ASP A 259 -13.12 -6.10 10.84
N CYS A 260 -12.00 -6.28 11.55
CA CYS A 260 -10.65 -5.83 11.16
C CYS A 260 -9.71 -6.94 10.67
N LEU A 261 -10.25 -8.11 10.32
CA LEU A 261 -9.49 -9.27 9.83
C LEU A 261 -8.52 -8.94 8.67
N ALA A 262 -8.89 -8.06 7.74
CA ALA A 262 -8.02 -7.68 6.63
C ALA A 262 -6.77 -6.90 7.08
N GLN A 263 -6.93 -5.96 8.02
CA GLN A 263 -5.80 -5.27 8.67
C GLN A 263 -4.93 -6.28 9.41
N ALA A 264 -5.53 -7.11 10.26
CA ALA A 264 -4.80 -8.03 11.10
C ALA A 264 -4.04 -9.09 10.29
N TYR A 265 -4.62 -9.60 9.21
CA TYR A 265 -3.92 -10.52 8.32
C TYR A 265 -2.76 -9.85 7.56
N ALA A 266 -2.92 -8.60 7.12
CA ALA A 266 -1.80 -7.84 6.55
C ALA A 266 -0.67 -7.62 7.57
N VAL A 267 -1.01 -7.19 8.80
CA VAL A 267 -0.05 -6.83 9.86
C VAL A 267 0.62 -8.04 10.51
N HIS A 268 -0.12 -9.10 10.84
CA HIS A 268 0.40 -10.24 11.61
C HIS A 268 0.86 -11.42 10.73
N VAL A 269 0.36 -11.54 9.49
CA VAL A 269 0.78 -12.61 8.55
C VAL A 269 1.64 -12.04 7.41
N MET A 270 1.08 -11.16 6.57
CA MET A 270 1.75 -10.77 5.33
C MET A 270 3.01 -9.92 5.58
N SER A 271 3.05 -9.11 6.64
CA SER A 271 4.24 -8.32 7.02
C SER A 271 5.47 -9.18 7.35
N GLN A 272 5.27 -10.39 7.87
CA GLN A 272 6.35 -11.32 8.22
C GLN A 272 7.01 -11.91 6.96
N HIS A 273 6.23 -12.06 5.89
CA HIS A 273 6.69 -12.62 4.62
C HIS A 273 7.21 -11.55 3.64
N LEU A 274 6.52 -10.42 3.55
CA LEU A 274 6.84 -9.32 2.61
C LEU A 274 7.76 -8.26 3.22
N GLY A 275 7.91 -8.26 4.55
CA GLY A 275 8.66 -7.27 5.33
C GLY A 275 7.79 -6.07 5.72
N ALA A 276 7.72 -5.78 7.02
CA ALA A 276 6.85 -4.73 7.59
C ALA A 276 7.02 -3.32 6.99
N ASN A 277 8.20 -2.99 6.45
CA ASN A 277 8.42 -1.69 5.78
C ASN A 277 7.64 -1.53 4.47
N HIS A 278 7.12 -2.62 3.88
CA HIS A 278 6.40 -2.65 2.61
C HIS A 278 4.91 -2.99 2.78
N VAL A 279 4.39 -3.00 4.01
CA VAL A 279 2.99 -3.32 4.30
C VAL A 279 2.39 -2.21 5.14
N ASP A 280 1.43 -1.46 4.60
CA ASP A 280 0.60 -0.53 5.38
C ASP A 280 -0.64 -1.30 5.86
N GLY A 281 -0.72 -1.55 7.16
CA GLY A 281 -1.89 -2.16 7.77
C GLY A 281 -3.13 -1.27 7.75
N GLY A 282 -2.96 0.04 7.57
CA GLY A 282 -4.02 1.03 7.76
C GLY A 282 -4.46 1.16 9.22
N VAL A 283 -5.48 2.00 9.42
CA VAL A 283 -6.13 2.27 10.71
C VAL A 283 -7.63 2.08 10.54
N HIS A 284 -8.29 1.40 11.48
CA HIS A 284 -9.75 1.28 11.48
C HIS A 284 -10.39 2.62 11.85
N VAL A 285 -11.37 3.05 11.05
CA VAL A 285 -12.20 4.22 11.32
C VAL A 285 -13.66 3.80 11.37
N ARG A 286 -14.39 4.28 12.37
CA ARG A 286 -15.84 4.02 12.49
C ARG A 286 -16.57 4.81 11.40
N VAL A 287 -17.59 4.20 10.80
CA VAL A 287 -18.45 4.83 9.79
C VAL A 287 -19.90 4.72 10.20
N SER A 288 -20.70 5.74 9.90
CA SER A 288 -22.16 5.64 10.03
C SER A 288 -22.78 5.05 8.76
N ARG A 289 -23.97 4.44 8.92
CA ARG A 289 -24.75 3.93 7.79
C ARG A 289 -25.06 5.03 6.78
N ASP A 290 -25.51 6.20 7.24
CA ASP A 290 -25.85 7.36 6.42
C ASP A 290 -24.64 7.87 5.60
N PHE A 291 -23.43 7.76 6.15
CA PHE A 291 -22.19 8.02 5.40
C PHE A 291 -22.01 7.05 4.23
N LEU A 292 -22.19 5.74 4.47
CA LEU A 292 -22.04 4.71 3.43
C LEU A 292 -23.11 4.81 2.34
N GLU A 293 -24.37 5.04 2.71
CA GLU A 293 -25.47 5.25 1.76
C GLU A 293 -25.23 6.49 0.87
N LEU A 294 -24.73 7.59 1.45
CA LEU A 294 -24.40 8.79 0.68
C LEU A 294 -23.13 8.62 -0.17
N VAL A 295 -22.11 7.90 0.30
CA VAL A 295 -20.95 7.52 -0.49
C VAL A 295 -21.36 6.68 -1.70
N GLU A 296 -22.20 5.65 -1.52
CA GLU A 296 -22.68 4.80 -2.63
C GLU A 296 -23.37 5.63 -3.72
N LYS A 297 -24.26 6.54 -3.31
CA LYS A 297 -24.92 7.48 -4.22
C LYS A 297 -23.92 8.39 -4.95
N ASN A 298 -22.93 8.94 -4.23
CA ASN A 298 -21.94 9.87 -4.79
C ASN A 298 -21.01 9.21 -5.83
N VAL A 299 -20.64 7.94 -5.64
CA VAL A 299 -19.71 7.25 -6.55
C VAL A 299 -20.39 6.57 -7.74
N LEU A 300 -21.73 6.40 -7.72
CA LEU A 300 -22.46 5.55 -8.68
C LEU A 300 -22.13 5.84 -10.15
N SER A 301 -22.01 7.11 -10.54
CA SER A 301 -21.68 7.54 -11.91
C SER A 301 -20.20 7.39 -12.29
N SER A 302 -19.31 7.20 -11.31
CA SER A 302 -17.86 7.03 -11.51
C SER A 302 -17.45 5.55 -11.57
N ARG A 303 -18.32 4.64 -11.09
CA ARG A 303 -18.08 3.19 -11.09
C ARG A 303 -18.34 2.59 -12.48
N PRO A 304 -17.53 1.65 -12.97
CA PRO A 304 -17.80 0.95 -14.23
C PRO A 304 -19.15 0.21 -14.19
N PRO A 305 -19.97 0.22 -15.25
CA PRO A 305 -21.31 -0.37 -15.22
C PRO A 305 -21.35 -1.84 -14.79
N TRP A 306 -20.39 -2.66 -15.24
CA TRP A 306 -20.29 -4.06 -14.84
C TRP A 306 -19.94 -4.25 -13.35
N ARG A 307 -19.26 -3.28 -12.73
CA ARG A 307 -18.95 -3.29 -11.28
C ARG A 307 -20.17 -2.95 -10.43
N VAL A 308 -20.96 -1.96 -10.88
CA VAL A 308 -22.25 -1.58 -10.27
C VAL A 308 -23.21 -2.77 -10.31
N ASN A 309 -23.35 -3.41 -11.48
CA ASN A 309 -24.23 -4.57 -11.66
C ASN A 309 -23.81 -5.76 -10.77
N ALA A 310 -22.51 -5.98 -10.56
CA ALA A 310 -22.00 -7.09 -9.78
C ALA A 310 -22.06 -6.87 -8.25
N SER A 311 -21.95 -5.63 -7.77
CA SER A 311 -21.73 -5.35 -6.33
C SER A 311 -22.12 -3.94 -5.87
N SER A 312 -22.73 -3.87 -4.69
CA SER A 312 -23.02 -2.65 -3.91
C SER A 312 -22.03 -2.47 -2.75
N ILE A 313 -22.03 -1.29 -2.12
CA ILE A 313 -21.33 -1.05 -0.86
C ILE A 313 -22.01 -1.84 0.27
N ASP A 314 -21.22 -2.36 1.21
CA ASP A 314 -21.78 -2.91 2.45
C ASP A 314 -22.23 -1.78 3.39
N ILE A 315 -23.47 -1.31 3.23
CA ILE A 315 -24.08 -0.28 4.10
C ILE A 315 -24.33 -0.77 5.54
N THR A 316 -24.07 -2.05 5.85
CA THR A 316 -24.18 -2.60 7.21
C THR A 316 -22.86 -2.62 7.97
N ALA A 317 -21.74 -2.39 7.27
CA ALA A 317 -20.43 -2.24 7.90
C ALA A 317 -20.39 -1.01 8.82
N ASP A 318 -19.81 -1.16 10.01
CA ASP A 318 -19.70 -0.10 11.02
C ASP A 318 -18.27 0.46 11.15
N ALA A 319 -17.34 -0.11 10.37
CA ALA A 319 -15.96 0.34 10.21
C ALA A 319 -15.51 0.28 8.73
N ALA A 320 -14.55 1.13 8.40
CA ALA A 320 -13.80 1.10 7.14
C ALA A 320 -12.29 1.21 7.45
N LEU A 321 -11.44 0.87 6.47
CA LEU A 321 -10.00 0.86 6.65
C LEU A 321 -9.36 2.11 6.00
N LEU A 322 -8.73 2.95 6.82
CA LEU A 322 -8.03 4.16 6.40
C LEU A 322 -6.54 3.85 6.15
N ILE A 323 -6.08 3.95 4.90
CA ILE A 323 -4.72 3.59 4.47
C ILE A 323 -4.01 4.85 3.95
N ALA A 324 -2.67 4.90 3.95
CA ALA A 324 -1.97 5.95 3.21
C ALA A 324 -2.25 5.83 1.70
N ASP A 325 -2.40 6.97 1.02
CA ASP A 325 -2.48 6.97 -0.44
C ASP A 325 -1.09 6.73 -1.03
N HIS A 326 -0.79 5.46 -1.36
CA HIS A 326 0.47 5.08 -1.98
C HIS A 326 0.62 5.59 -3.43
N SER A 327 -0.39 6.24 -4.01
CA SER A 327 -0.25 6.98 -5.27
C SER A 327 0.27 8.42 -5.10
N LEU A 328 0.50 8.85 -3.85
CA LEU A 328 1.16 10.10 -3.46
C LEU A 328 2.47 9.79 -2.72
N PHE A 329 3.49 10.64 -2.85
CA PHE A 329 4.76 10.47 -2.13
C PHE A 329 4.66 10.94 -0.67
N SER A 330 4.21 12.17 -0.47
CA SER A 330 3.89 12.78 0.83
C SER A 330 2.38 13.06 0.93
N GLY A 331 1.88 13.35 2.14
CA GLY A 331 0.43 13.51 2.38
C GLY A 331 -0.23 14.72 1.72
N THR A 332 0.54 15.61 1.09
CA THR A 332 0.07 16.85 0.48
C THR A 332 0.23 16.81 -1.05
N PRO A 333 -0.87 16.84 -1.83
CA PRO A 333 -0.80 16.98 -3.30
C PRO A 333 -0.13 18.28 -3.76
N LYS A 334 -0.11 19.31 -2.89
CA LYS A 334 0.59 20.57 -3.09
C LYS A 334 2.02 20.45 -2.53
N GLY A 335 3.02 20.31 -3.40
CA GLY A 335 4.42 20.46 -3.00
C GLY A 335 5.45 19.75 -3.89
N SER A 336 5.21 18.48 -4.24
CA SER A 336 6.20 17.67 -4.98
C SER A 336 5.55 16.85 -6.09
N SER A 337 6.04 17.01 -7.32
CA SER A 337 5.70 16.12 -8.44
C SER A 337 5.88 14.65 -8.06
N CYS A 338 4.80 13.89 -8.09
CA CYS A 338 4.79 12.48 -7.76
C CYS A 338 4.28 11.65 -8.94
N ILE A 339 5.03 10.60 -9.29
CA ILE A 339 4.55 9.51 -10.13
C ILE A 339 4.44 8.28 -9.25
N ALA A 340 3.36 7.53 -9.38
CA ALA A 340 3.28 6.21 -8.77
C ALA A 340 2.84 5.16 -9.79
N VAL A 341 3.31 3.93 -9.57
CA VAL A 341 3.07 2.78 -10.45
C VAL A 341 2.44 1.68 -9.62
N GLU A 342 1.38 1.06 -10.12
CA GLU A 342 0.83 -0.17 -9.56
C GLU A 342 1.16 -1.33 -10.50
N ILE A 343 1.81 -2.38 -9.97
CA ILE A 343 2.15 -3.59 -10.70
C ILE A 343 1.52 -4.81 -10.03
N LYS A 344 0.57 -5.45 -10.70
CA LYS A 344 0.03 -6.76 -10.27
C LYS A 344 0.83 -7.87 -10.93
N ALA A 345 1.96 -8.22 -10.31
CA ALA A 345 3.02 -9.06 -10.86
C ALA A 345 2.60 -10.51 -11.21
N LYS A 346 1.54 -11.03 -10.59
CA LYS A 346 1.08 -12.44 -10.71
C LYS A 346 2.16 -13.43 -10.22
N CYS A 347 2.00 -14.72 -10.54
CA CYS A 347 2.90 -15.79 -10.12
C CYS A 347 4.24 -15.76 -10.89
N GLY A 348 5.34 -15.50 -10.17
CA GLY A 348 6.71 -15.37 -10.69
C GLY A 348 7.51 -16.67 -10.84
N PHE A 349 6.86 -17.83 -10.72
CA PHE A 349 7.50 -19.13 -10.93
C PHE A 349 6.59 -20.10 -11.69
N VAL A 350 7.20 -21.16 -12.21
CA VAL A 350 6.54 -22.32 -12.81
C VAL A 350 6.61 -23.47 -11.79
N PRO A 351 5.50 -24.15 -11.47
CA PRO A 351 5.46 -25.16 -10.41
C PRO A 351 6.27 -26.41 -10.77
N SER A 352 6.99 -26.96 -9.79
CA SER A 352 7.78 -28.19 -9.91
C SER A 352 7.11 -29.43 -9.28
N SER A 353 5.99 -29.24 -8.56
CA SER A 353 5.28 -30.25 -7.76
C SER A 353 5.18 -31.63 -8.40
N GLU A 354 5.47 -32.67 -7.62
CA GLU A 354 5.34 -34.08 -8.04
C GLU A 354 3.88 -34.58 -8.13
N TYR A 355 2.94 -33.79 -7.60
CA TYR A 355 1.50 -34.06 -7.57
C TYR A 355 0.77 -33.55 -8.82
N ILE A 356 1.43 -32.81 -9.70
CA ILE A 356 0.89 -32.44 -11.02
C ILE A 356 0.79 -33.69 -11.89
N SER A 357 -0.38 -33.93 -12.49
CA SER A 357 -0.62 -35.09 -13.34
C SER A 357 0.22 -35.08 -14.64
N LYS A 358 0.37 -36.25 -15.27
CA LYS A 358 1.08 -36.37 -16.56
C LYS A 358 0.37 -35.58 -17.67
N ASP A 359 -0.96 -35.63 -17.69
CA ASP A 359 -1.81 -34.86 -18.61
C ASP A 359 -1.66 -33.34 -18.42
N ASN A 360 -1.41 -32.90 -17.18
CA ASN A 360 -1.18 -31.50 -16.83
C ASN A 360 0.31 -31.10 -16.86
N SER A 361 1.20 -31.92 -17.42
CA SER A 361 2.66 -31.70 -17.41
C SER A 361 3.11 -30.38 -18.05
N ILE A 362 2.31 -29.78 -18.94
CA ILE A 362 2.52 -28.44 -19.51
C ILE A 362 2.66 -27.35 -18.43
N LYS A 363 2.04 -27.53 -17.26
CA LYS A 363 2.19 -26.64 -16.08
C LYS A 363 3.64 -26.50 -15.62
N LYS A 364 4.51 -27.48 -15.90
CA LYS A 364 5.94 -27.47 -15.54
C LYS A 364 6.82 -26.73 -16.56
N GLN A 365 6.22 -26.23 -17.65
CA GLN A 365 6.93 -25.57 -18.75
C GLN A 365 6.38 -24.16 -19.03
N VAL A 366 5.06 -23.97 -18.93
CA VAL A 366 4.38 -22.72 -19.27
C VAL A 366 3.85 -22.03 -18.02
N THR A 367 4.02 -20.71 -17.94
CA THR A 367 3.54 -19.93 -16.79
C THR A 367 2.02 -19.99 -16.65
N ARG A 368 1.56 -20.03 -15.40
CA ARG A 368 0.13 -19.97 -15.06
C ARG A 368 -0.56 -18.72 -15.59
N TYR A 369 0.17 -17.62 -15.79
CA TYR A 369 -0.33 -16.41 -16.43
C TYR A 369 -0.56 -16.60 -17.93
N LYS A 370 0.43 -17.11 -18.68
CA LYS A 370 0.30 -17.33 -20.13
C LYS A 370 -0.84 -18.30 -20.46
N MET A 371 -0.96 -19.42 -19.73
CA MET A 371 -2.09 -20.34 -19.94
C MET A 371 -3.45 -19.67 -19.68
N HIS A 372 -3.53 -18.81 -18.66
CA HIS A 372 -4.78 -18.09 -18.33
C HIS A 372 -5.12 -17.01 -19.38
N GLN A 373 -4.12 -16.35 -20.00
CA GLN A 373 -4.36 -15.41 -21.10
C GLN A 373 -5.08 -16.08 -22.28
N HIS A 374 -4.72 -17.32 -22.64
CA HIS A 374 -5.43 -18.04 -23.70
C HIS A 374 -6.90 -18.34 -23.31
N LEU A 375 -7.18 -18.80 -22.09
CA LEU A 375 -8.57 -19.03 -21.66
C LEU A 375 -9.40 -17.74 -21.71
N LYS A 376 -8.84 -16.62 -21.21
CA LYS A 376 -9.48 -15.31 -21.22
C LYS A 376 -9.81 -14.84 -22.64
N PHE A 377 -8.86 -14.99 -23.56
CA PHE A 377 -9.04 -14.64 -24.96
C PHE A 377 -10.16 -15.48 -25.60
N HIS A 378 -10.17 -16.80 -25.39
CA HIS A 378 -11.25 -17.67 -25.88
C HIS A 378 -12.62 -17.39 -25.24
N GLN A 379 -12.66 -16.80 -24.05
CA GLN A 379 -13.91 -16.38 -23.38
C GLN A 379 -14.35 -14.95 -23.75
N GLY A 380 -13.57 -14.23 -24.56
CA GLY A 380 -13.84 -12.82 -24.86
C GLY A 380 -13.61 -11.88 -23.67
N GLU A 381 -12.94 -12.33 -22.60
CA GLU A 381 -12.57 -11.48 -21.46
C GLU A 381 -11.43 -10.50 -21.79
N ILE A 382 -10.69 -10.71 -22.88
CA ILE A 382 -9.62 -9.84 -23.37
C ILE A 382 -9.61 -9.84 -24.91
N SER A 383 -9.31 -8.70 -25.51
CA SER A 383 -9.22 -8.55 -26.98
C SER A 383 -7.91 -9.08 -27.58
N LYS A 384 -6.83 -9.15 -26.79
CA LYS A 384 -5.56 -9.78 -27.16
C LYS A 384 -4.86 -10.36 -25.92
N THR A 385 -4.10 -11.43 -26.12
CA THR A 385 -3.21 -11.98 -25.09
C THR A 385 -2.10 -10.98 -24.75
N SER A 386 -1.76 -10.88 -23.47
CA SER A 386 -0.70 -9.99 -23.01
C SER A 386 0.70 -10.52 -23.40
N GLU A 387 1.58 -9.61 -23.80
CA GLU A 387 3.01 -9.85 -24.02
C GLU A 387 3.76 -10.03 -22.69
N TYR A 388 3.15 -9.68 -21.55
CA TYR A 388 3.77 -9.76 -20.24
C TYR A 388 4.03 -11.20 -19.79
N ASN A 389 5.27 -11.44 -19.35
CA ASN A 389 5.69 -12.69 -18.75
C ASN A 389 6.22 -12.44 -17.32
N PRO A 390 5.57 -12.99 -16.28
CA PRO A 390 6.04 -12.84 -14.90
C PRO A 390 7.49 -13.29 -14.70
N LEU A 391 7.96 -14.32 -15.39
CA LEU A 391 9.34 -14.81 -15.21
C LEU A 391 10.40 -13.79 -15.62
N ASP A 392 10.07 -12.81 -16.46
CA ASP A 392 10.97 -11.73 -16.86
C ASP A 392 11.02 -10.63 -15.80
N LEU A 393 9.90 -10.34 -15.13
CA LEU A 393 9.85 -9.38 -14.02
C LEU A 393 10.53 -9.93 -12.74
N PHE A 394 10.40 -11.23 -12.48
CA PHE A 394 11.02 -11.93 -11.35
C PHE A 394 12.41 -12.53 -11.69
N SER A 395 13.04 -12.08 -12.77
CA SER A 395 14.25 -12.69 -13.33
C SER A 395 15.57 -12.33 -12.63
N GLU A 396 15.57 -11.26 -11.84
CA GLU A 396 16.78 -10.60 -11.32
C GLU A 396 17.76 -10.14 -12.43
N SER A 397 17.29 -9.97 -13.68
CA SER A 397 18.02 -9.34 -14.80
C SER A 397 17.39 -8.00 -15.16
N LYS A 398 18.18 -6.92 -15.20
CA LYS A 398 17.72 -5.57 -15.57
C LYS A 398 17.09 -5.56 -16.97
N GLU A 399 17.65 -6.34 -17.90
CA GLU A 399 17.23 -6.47 -19.30
C GLU A 399 15.84 -7.11 -19.37
N ARG A 400 15.65 -8.24 -18.68
CA ARG A 400 14.37 -8.96 -18.64
C ARG A 400 13.30 -8.18 -17.87
N ILE A 401 13.66 -7.52 -16.76
CA ILE A 401 12.77 -6.59 -16.05
C ILE A 401 12.33 -5.46 -16.98
N SER A 402 13.25 -4.88 -17.76
CA SER A 402 12.94 -3.84 -18.76
C SER A 402 12.01 -4.35 -19.87
N MET A 403 12.20 -5.57 -20.37
CA MET A 403 11.26 -6.20 -21.32
C MET A 403 9.86 -6.37 -20.72
N ALA A 404 9.78 -6.84 -19.46
CA ALA A 404 8.51 -6.98 -18.75
C ALA A 404 7.79 -5.61 -18.59
N ILE A 405 8.52 -4.55 -18.24
CA ILE A 405 7.95 -3.20 -18.14
C ILE A 405 7.46 -2.69 -19.50
N LYS A 406 8.23 -2.87 -20.58
CA LYS A 406 7.83 -2.47 -21.94
C LYS A 406 6.52 -3.15 -22.38
N SER A 407 6.36 -4.44 -22.07
CA SER A 407 5.14 -5.21 -22.40
C SER A 407 3.85 -4.65 -21.76
N PHE A 408 3.97 -3.94 -20.63
CA PHE A 408 2.83 -3.28 -19.98
C PHE A 408 2.33 -2.07 -20.77
N PHE A 409 3.16 -1.38 -21.55
CA PHE A 409 2.68 -0.29 -22.40
C PHE A 409 1.90 -0.81 -23.61
N SER A 410 2.26 -1.99 -24.14
CA SER A 410 1.50 -2.70 -25.18
C SER A 410 0.19 -3.31 -24.66
N THR A 411 0.23 -3.90 -23.45
CA THR A 411 -0.85 -4.77 -22.91
C THR A 411 -1.01 -4.65 -21.39
N PRO A 412 -1.41 -3.48 -20.84
CA PRO A 412 -1.45 -3.27 -19.39
C PRO A 412 -2.53 -4.07 -18.67
N GLN A 413 -3.66 -4.34 -19.32
CA GLN A 413 -4.82 -5.08 -18.79
C GLN A 413 -5.19 -4.65 -17.36
N ASN A 414 -4.98 -5.54 -16.38
CA ASN A 414 -5.07 -5.24 -14.94
C ASN A 414 -3.76 -5.57 -14.20
N ASN A 415 -2.67 -5.57 -14.95
CA ASN A 415 -1.32 -5.81 -14.48
C ASN A 415 -0.57 -4.51 -14.19
N PHE A 416 -0.93 -3.40 -14.82
CA PHE A 416 -0.17 -2.15 -14.75
C PHE A 416 -1.07 -0.91 -14.74
N ARG A 417 -0.75 0.04 -13.86
CA ARG A 417 -1.34 1.40 -13.83
C ARG A 417 -0.28 2.44 -13.50
N ILE A 418 -0.46 3.66 -14.02
CA ILE A 418 0.35 4.82 -13.66
C ILE A 418 -0.56 5.91 -13.10
N PHE A 419 -0.14 6.50 -11.99
CA PHE A 419 -0.76 7.64 -11.33
C PHE A 419 0.19 8.83 -11.35
N VAL A 420 -0.36 10.01 -11.61
CA VAL A 420 0.35 11.29 -11.61
C VAL A 420 -0.34 12.17 -10.55
N ASN A 421 0.41 12.57 -9.52
CA ASN A 421 -0.10 13.29 -8.35
C ASN A 421 -1.39 12.67 -7.77
N GLY A 422 -1.42 11.34 -7.67
CA GLY A 422 -2.53 10.56 -7.13
C GLY A 422 -3.72 10.34 -8.07
N SER A 423 -3.72 10.93 -9.27
CA SER A 423 -4.75 10.77 -10.30
C SER A 423 -4.33 9.72 -11.33
N LEU A 424 -5.23 8.85 -11.79
CA LEU A 424 -4.89 7.83 -12.78
C LEU A 424 -4.57 8.47 -14.14
N ALA A 425 -3.40 8.16 -14.69
CA ALA A 425 -2.93 8.61 -16.01
C ALA A 425 -2.90 7.49 -17.06
N PHE A 426 -2.72 6.22 -16.63
CA PHE A 426 -2.64 5.06 -17.53
C PHE A 426 -3.19 3.78 -16.90
N GLY A 427 -3.80 2.92 -17.73
CA GLY A 427 -4.47 1.68 -17.30
C GLY A 427 -5.95 1.86 -16.96
N GLY A 428 -6.61 0.80 -16.48
CA GLY A 428 -8.05 0.79 -16.26
C GLY A 428 -8.51 1.02 -14.81
N MET A 429 -9.38 2.02 -14.59
CA MET A 429 -10.03 2.33 -13.30
C MET A 429 -10.79 1.13 -12.69
N GLY A 430 -11.25 0.18 -13.51
CA GLY A 430 -12.12 -0.94 -13.09
C GLY A 430 -11.45 -2.31 -12.94
N GLY A 431 -10.15 -2.44 -13.20
CA GLY A 431 -9.46 -3.74 -13.19
C GLY A 431 -9.68 -4.60 -14.43
N GLY A 432 -10.05 -3.97 -15.55
CA GLY A 432 -10.00 -4.46 -16.92
C GLY A 432 -9.78 -3.26 -17.85
N ALA A 433 -8.82 -3.37 -18.76
CA ALA A 433 -8.51 -2.42 -19.82
C ALA A 433 -7.84 -3.23 -20.94
N ASP A 434 -8.68 -3.93 -21.71
CA ASP A 434 -8.23 -5.03 -22.57
C ASP A 434 -7.37 -4.54 -23.74
N SER A 435 -7.55 -3.28 -24.11
CA SER A 435 -6.65 -2.49 -24.94
C SER A 435 -6.69 -1.03 -24.48
N VAL A 436 -5.54 -0.43 -24.24
CA VAL A 436 -5.41 1.03 -24.11
C VAL A 436 -5.33 1.63 -25.51
N HIS A 437 -6.08 2.70 -25.78
CA HIS A 437 -6.04 3.37 -27.07
C HIS A 437 -4.69 4.09 -27.22
N PRO A 438 -4.01 4.10 -28.39
CA PRO A 438 -2.71 4.75 -28.53
C PRO A 438 -2.68 6.20 -28.04
N ALA A 439 -3.78 6.94 -28.25
CA ALA A 439 -3.94 8.31 -27.76
C ALA A 439 -3.90 8.45 -26.22
N ASP A 440 -4.34 7.43 -25.46
CA ASP A 440 -4.26 7.41 -24.00
C ASP A 440 -2.80 7.17 -23.54
N THR A 441 -2.07 6.30 -24.25
CA THR A 441 -0.63 6.09 -24.05
C THR A 441 0.14 7.38 -24.32
N ASP A 442 -0.10 8.03 -25.46
CA ASP A 442 0.51 9.32 -25.82
C ASP A 442 0.20 10.42 -24.80
N LYS A 443 -1.04 10.46 -24.30
CA LYS A 443 -1.45 11.39 -23.25
C LYS A 443 -0.69 11.12 -21.96
N CYS A 444 -0.61 9.85 -21.52
CA CYS A 444 0.16 9.50 -20.33
C CYS A 444 1.64 9.86 -20.48
N ILE A 445 2.27 9.60 -21.63
CA ILE A 445 3.69 9.96 -21.86
C ILE A 445 3.87 11.48 -21.77
N LYS A 446 2.97 12.26 -22.36
CA LYS A 446 2.98 13.74 -22.25
C LYS A 446 2.79 14.22 -20.81
N ASP A 447 1.91 13.58 -20.04
CA ASP A 447 1.64 13.98 -18.65
C ASP A 447 2.77 13.53 -17.69
N LEU A 448 3.41 12.39 -17.96
CA LEU A 448 4.65 11.95 -17.30
C LEU A 448 5.80 12.93 -17.54
N SER A 449 6.07 13.25 -18.81
CA SER A 449 7.15 14.16 -19.23
C SER A 449 6.95 15.56 -18.62
N LYS A 450 5.72 16.10 -18.61
CA LYS A 450 5.41 17.37 -17.92
C LYS A 450 5.68 17.37 -16.41
N VAL A 451 5.41 16.26 -15.72
CA VAL A 451 5.47 16.23 -14.24
C VAL A 451 6.83 15.82 -13.70
N SER A 452 7.56 14.94 -14.39
CA SER A 452 8.89 14.47 -13.97
C SER A 452 10.05 15.01 -14.78
N GLY A 453 9.83 15.42 -16.03
CA GLY A 453 10.88 15.66 -17.02
C GLY A 453 11.51 14.37 -17.57
N LEU A 454 10.81 13.22 -17.47
CA LEU A 454 11.26 11.94 -18.01
C LEU A 454 10.48 11.57 -19.27
N GLU A 455 11.21 11.14 -20.30
CA GLU A 455 10.60 10.46 -21.44
C GLU A 455 10.37 8.97 -21.13
N LEU A 456 9.62 8.28 -22.00
CA LEU A 456 9.28 6.86 -21.80
C LEU A 456 10.52 5.94 -21.60
N PRO A 457 11.66 6.11 -22.30
CA PRO A 457 12.86 5.31 -22.05
C PRO A 457 13.42 5.52 -20.64
N ASP A 458 13.51 6.78 -20.18
CA ASP A 458 14.08 7.14 -18.87
C ASP A 458 13.17 6.64 -17.74
N PHE A 459 11.85 6.75 -17.91
CA PHE A 459 10.87 6.18 -16.98
C PHE A 459 10.94 4.65 -16.92
N THR A 460 11.14 3.99 -18.07
CA THR A 460 11.33 2.53 -18.14
C THR A 460 12.62 2.12 -17.42
N GLU A 461 13.71 2.86 -17.59
CA GLU A 461 14.96 2.63 -16.85
C GLU A 461 14.77 2.85 -15.35
N LEU A 462 14.18 3.98 -14.94
CA LEU A 462 13.89 4.30 -13.53
C LEU A 462 13.15 3.16 -12.83
N LEU A 463 12.08 2.66 -13.45
CA LEU A 463 11.29 1.56 -12.90
C LEU A 463 12.08 0.24 -12.87
N SER A 464 12.86 -0.05 -13.92
CA SER A 464 13.70 -1.26 -14.00
C SER A 464 14.77 -1.29 -12.90
N GLU A 465 15.51 -0.18 -12.76
CA GLU A 465 16.54 0.03 -11.74
C GLU A 465 15.97 -0.07 -10.33
N THR A 466 14.80 0.52 -10.09
CA THR A 466 14.14 0.49 -8.78
C THR A 466 13.68 -0.90 -8.38
N ILE A 467 13.07 -1.64 -9.32
CA ILE A 467 12.64 -3.03 -9.08
C ILE A 467 13.85 -3.92 -8.79
N PHE A 468 14.93 -3.76 -9.55
CA PHE A 468 16.18 -4.48 -9.35
C PHE A 468 16.84 -4.16 -7.99
N LYS A 469 17.09 -2.88 -7.71
CA LYS A 469 17.79 -2.43 -6.48
C LYS A 469 17.01 -2.64 -5.19
N SER A 470 15.68 -2.57 -5.22
CA SER A 470 14.86 -2.69 -4.01
C SER A 470 14.76 -4.13 -3.46
N GLY A 471 15.05 -5.15 -4.28
CA GLY A 471 14.90 -6.56 -3.90
C GLY A 471 13.48 -6.98 -3.50
N VAL A 472 12.49 -6.10 -3.67
CA VAL A 472 11.14 -6.27 -3.10
C VAL A 472 10.40 -7.46 -3.73
N LEU A 473 10.67 -7.75 -5.00
CA LEU A 473 10.14 -8.92 -5.71
C LEU A 473 10.75 -10.25 -5.25
N GLY A 474 11.95 -10.27 -4.68
CA GLY A 474 12.55 -11.49 -4.12
C GLY A 474 11.77 -12.01 -2.90
N LYS A 475 11.36 -11.08 -2.01
CA LYS A 475 10.47 -11.39 -0.87
C LYS A 475 9.11 -11.89 -1.34
N LEU A 476 8.53 -11.22 -2.34
CA LEU A 476 7.27 -11.63 -2.96
C LEU A 476 7.38 -13.03 -3.56
N LEU A 477 8.42 -13.32 -4.34
CA LEU A 477 8.65 -14.62 -4.99
C LEU A 477 8.81 -15.74 -3.97
N THR A 478 9.55 -15.49 -2.88
CA THR A 478 9.71 -16.44 -1.76
C THR A 478 8.36 -16.74 -1.10
N THR A 479 7.53 -15.71 -0.92
CA THR A 479 6.16 -15.86 -0.39
C THR A 479 5.25 -16.64 -1.35
N GLN A 480 5.37 -16.40 -2.66
CA GLN A 480 4.62 -17.16 -3.67
C GLN A 480 5.05 -18.64 -3.72
N LYS A 481 6.33 -18.94 -3.50
CA LYS A 481 6.89 -20.31 -3.43
C LYS A 481 6.51 -21.07 -2.15
N LEU A 482 5.74 -20.49 -1.23
CA LEU A 482 5.05 -21.24 -0.16
C LEU A 482 4.01 -22.23 -0.71
N ASP A 483 3.58 -22.07 -1.97
CA ASP A 483 2.91 -23.12 -2.74
C ASP A 483 3.96 -24.04 -3.38
N ASP A 484 4.37 -25.05 -2.60
CA ASP A 484 5.28 -26.12 -2.97
C ASP A 484 4.56 -27.35 -3.55
N HIS A 485 3.31 -27.58 -3.14
CA HIS A 485 2.50 -28.74 -3.54
C HIS A 485 1.72 -28.54 -4.85
N ASP A 486 1.59 -27.31 -5.36
CA ASP A 486 0.60 -26.92 -6.38
C ASP A 486 -0.84 -27.16 -5.89
N ILE A 487 -1.84 -26.52 -6.52
CA ILE A 487 -3.25 -26.76 -6.20
C ILE A 487 -3.68 -28.22 -6.46
N GLU A 488 -3.05 -28.93 -7.40
CA GLU A 488 -3.28 -30.37 -7.62
C GLU A 488 -2.85 -31.22 -6.42
N GLY A 489 -1.84 -30.83 -5.64
CA GLY A 489 -1.52 -31.48 -4.37
C GLY A 489 -2.33 -30.93 -3.18
N ALA A 490 -2.35 -29.61 -3.01
CA ALA A 490 -2.93 -28.96 -1.84
C ALA A 490 -4.46 -29.21 -1.67
N ILE A 491 -5.18 -29.48 -2.76
CA ILE A 491 -6.62 -29.81 -2.72
C ILE A 491 -6.92 -31.10 -1.93
N HIS A 492 -6.01 -32.07 -1.90
CA HIS A 492 -6.20 -33.32 -1.14
C HIS A 492 -6.21 -33.05 0.37
N LEU A 493 -5.32 -32.17 0.82
CA LEU A 493 -5.18 -31.77 2.22
C LEU A 493 -6.32 -30.86 2.67
N TYR A 494 -6.90 -30.06 1.76
CA TYR A 494 -8.17 -29.37 2.01
C TYR A 494 -9.30 -30.35 2.38
N TYR A 495 -9.47 -31.45 1.63
CA TYR A 495 -10.49 -32.46 1.94
C TYR A 495 -10.25 -33.16 3.29
N ASN A 496 -8.98 -33.41 3.67
CA ASN A 496 -8.63 -33.87 5.02
C ASN A 496 -9.09 -32.88 6.11
N ILE A 497 -8.77 -31.59 5.95
CA ILE A 497 -9.07 -30.55 6.95
C ILE A 497 -10.58 -30.41 7.18
N ILE A 498 -11.38 -30.43 6.11
CA ILE A 498 -12.84 -30.34 6.22
C ILE A 498 -13.53 -31.68 6.57
N SER A 499 -12.74 -32.75 6.79
CA SER A 499 -13.23 -34.10 7.09
C SER A 499 -14.25 -34.65 6.08
N GLN A 500 -14.04 -34.40 4.78
CA GLN A 500 -14.92 -34.88 3.70
C GLN A 500 -14.19 -35.84 2.75
N PRO A 501 -14.91 -36.78 2.11
CA PRO A 501 -14.34 -37.64 1.07
C PRO A 501 -13.71 -36.84 -0.07
N CYS A 502 -12.46 -37.15 -0.43
CA CYS A 502 -11.74 -36.43 -1.47
C CYS A 502 -12.37 -36.64 -2.85
N LEU A 503 -13.03 -35.59 -3.36
CA LEU A 503 -13.72 -35.65 -4.66
C LEU A 503 -12.76 -35.81 -5.85
N VAL A 504 -11.47 -35.45 -5.69
CA VAL A 504 -10.43 -35.62 -6.72
C VAL A 504 -10.06 -37.10 -6.88
N CYS A 505 -9.96 -37.85 -5.77
CA CYS A 505 -9.63 -39.28 -5.80
C CYS A 505 -10.76 -40.17 -6.34
N LYS A 506 -12.02 -39.69 -6.32
CA LYS A 506 -13.21 -40.53 -6.55
C LYS A 506 -13.22 -41.30 -7.88
N ASN A 507 -12.63 -40.75 -8.93
CA ASN A 507 -12.61 -41.31 -10.28
C ASN A 507 -11.18 -41.47 -10.86
N LEU A 508 -10.14 -41.47 -10.01
CA LEU A 508 -8.75 -41.47 -10.48
C LEU A 508 -8.29 -42.88 -10.86
N THR A 509 -7.85 -43.05 -12.12
CA THR A 509 -7.35 -44.32 -12.66
C THR A 509 -5.81 -44.43 -12.70
N ASP A 510 -5.08 -43.31 -12.56
CA ASP A 510 -3.61 -43.31 -12.50
C ASP A 510 -3.13 -43.87 -11.15
N VAL A 511 -2.56 -45.07 -11.19
CA VAL A 511 -2.04 -45.81 -10.03
C VAL A 511 -0.83 -45.12 -9.38
N GLU A 512 -0.01 -44.39 -10.15
CA GLU A 512 1.14 -43.67 -9.62
C GLU A 512 0.70 -42.43 -8.84
N LEU A 513 -0.22 -41.64 -9.41
CA LEU A 513 -0.81 -40.49 -8.71
C LEU A 513 -1.63 -40.92 -7.50
N LEU A 514 -2.39 -42.02 -7.59
CA LEU A 514 -3.15 -42.55 -6.46
C LEU A 514 -2.24 -42.90 -5.27
N ARG A 515 -1.04 -43.46 -5.51
CA ARG A 515 -0.02 -43.71 -4.47
C ARG A 515 0.45 -42.40 -3.83
N LYS A 516 0.78 -41.37 -4.61
CA LYS A 516 1.19 -40.05 -4.11
C LYS A 516 0.08 -39.38 -3.29
N TYR A 517 -1.16 -39.43 -3.76
CA TYR A 517 -2.30 -38.87 -3.03
C TYR A 517 -2.65 -39.66 -1.77
N THR A 518 -2.39 -40.97 -1.75
CA THR A 518 -2.51 -41.78 -0.52
C THR A 518 -1.53 -41.29 0.56
N LEU A 519 -0.30 -40.93 0.17
CA LEU A 519 0.67 -40.33 1.09
C LEU A 519 0.16 -38.97 1.63
N LEU A 520 -0.38 -38.10 0.77
CA LEU A 520 -1.02 -36.85 1.22
C LEU A 520 -2.18 -37.10 2.19
N HIS A 521 -3.05 -38.06 1.89
CA HIS A 521 -4.18 -38.41 2.76
C HIS A 521 -3.73 -39.04 4.10
N SER A 522 -2.54 -39.65 4.16
CA SER A 522 -1.92 -40.15 5.40
C SER A 522 -1.22 -39.09 6.25
N LEU A 523 -1.09 -37.84 5.77
CA LEU A 523 -0.40 -36.80 6.54
C LEU A 523 -1.16 -36.42 7.82
N PRO A 524 -0.45 -36.25 8.95
CA PRO A 524 -0.99 -35.61 10.15
C PRO A 524 -1.72 -34.29 9.88
N LEU A 525 -2.73 -34.00 10.70
CA LEU A 525 -3.60 -32.82 10.53
C LEU A 525 -2.81 -31.50 10.64
N ASP A 526 -1.83 -31.40 11.54
CA ASP A 526 -0.95 -30.23 11.69
C ASP A 526 -0.16 -29.94 10.39
N LYS A 527 0.37 -30.97 9.74
CA LYS A 527 1.05 -30.86 8.45
C LYS A 527 0.08 -30.44 7.34
N SER A 528 -1.11 -31.05 7.32
CA SER A 528 -2.17 -30.70 6.37
C SER A 528 -2.57 -29.22 6.50
N LEU A 529 -2.82 -28.75 7.73
CA LEU A 529 -3.11 -27.35 8.04
C LEU A 529 -1.97 -26.43 7.63
N LYS A 530 -0.70 -26.78 7.92
CA LYS A 530 0.45 -25.97 7.52
C LYS A 530 0.55 -25.79 6.00
N ILE A 531 0.40 -26.86 5.22
CA ILE A 531 0.52 -26.81 3.75
C ILE A 531 -0.62 -25.98 3.15
N VAL A 532 -1.87 -26.17 3.59
CA VAL A 532 -3.01 -25.38 3.10
C VAL A 532 -2.93 -23.92 3.53
N ARG A 533 -2.43 -23.62 4.74
CA ARG A 533 -2.16 -22.24 5.18
C ARG A 533 -1.13 -21.56 4.29
N ASN A 534 -0.01 -22.24 4.02
CA ASN A 534 1.05 -21.77 3.13
C ASN A 534 0.53 -21.53 1.70
N PHE A 535 -0.32 -22.42 1.19
CA PHE A 535 -0.99 -22.24 -0.10
C PHE A 535 -1.85 -20.98 -0.14
N LEU A 536 -2.64 -20.69 0.91
CA LEU A 536 -3.50 -19.50 0.95
C LEU A 536 -2.68 -18.20 1.11
N ILE A 537 -1.56 -18.21 1.84
CA ILE A 537 -0.60 -17.09 1.90
C ILE A 537 0.03 -16.85 0.51
N SER A 538 0.43 -17.93 -0.17
CA SER A 538 0.91 -17.88 -1.56
C SER A 538 -0.17 -17.33 -2.52
N ALA A 539 -1.43 -17.74 -2.36
CA ALA A 539 -2.56 -17.24 -3.15
C ALA A 539 -2.82 -15.73 -2.92
N THR A 540 -2.54 -15.20 -1.72
CA THR A 540 -2.48 -13.74 -1.48
C THR A 540 -1.32 -13.11 -2.24
N ALA A 541 -0.10 -13.63 -2.11
CA ALA A 541 1.09 -13.10 -2.76
C ALA A 541 1.06 -13.18 -4.30
N LYS A 542 0.29 -14.11 -4.89
CA LYS A 542 0.06 -14.22 -6.34
C LYS A 542 -0.98 -13.22 -6.87
N ASP A 543 -1.74 -12.57 -5.99
CA ASP A 543 -2.91 -11.74 -6.32
C ASP A 543 -2.82 -10.30 -5.77
N CYS A 544 -1.83 -9.97 -4.93
CA CYS A 544 -1.57 -8.61 -4.49
C CYS A 544 -0.99 -7.70 -5.61
N SER A 545 -1.06 -6.39 -5.39
CA SER A 545 -0.38 -5.39 -6.23
C SER A 545 0.80 -4.75 -5.49
N LEU A 546 1.86 -4.42 -6.22
CA LEU A 546 2.99 -3.61 -5.74
C LEU A 546 2.81 -2.16 -6.18
N MET A 547 2.67 -1.25 -5.23
CA MET A 547 2.74 0.20 -5.43
C MET A 547 4.18 0.68 -5.29
N ILE A 548 4.67 1.42 -6.27
CA ILE A 548 5.96 2.12 -6.23
C ILE A 548 5.72 3.60 -6.48
N SER A 549 5.96 4.47 -5.49
CA SER A 549 5.84 5.93 -5.63
C SER A 549 7.22 6.56 -5.76
N PHE A 550 7.34 7.54 -6.65
CA PHE A 550 8.56 8.29 -6.96
C PHE A 550 8.38 9.79 -6.72
N ARG A 551 9.45 10.45 -6.28
CA ARG A 551 9.65 11.90 -6.42
C ARG A 551 11.10 12.19 -6.82
N PRO A 552 11.39 13.26 -7.56
CA PRO A 552 12.76 13.71 -7.72
C PRO A 552 13.32 14.18 -6.37
N ARG A 553 14.62 13.95 -6.11
CA ARG A 553 15.30 14.55 -4.96
C ARG A 553 15.51 16.05 -5.22
N GLU A 554 15.28 16.87 -4.20
CA GLU A 554 15.58 18.30 -4.22
C GLU A 554 17.06 18.55 -3.89
N ASN A 555 17.65 19.57 -4.52
CA ASN A 555 19.07 19.87 -4.34
C ASN A 555 19.32 20.37 -2.91
N GLY A 556 20.03 19.58 -2.10
CA GLY A 556 20.49 19.95 -0.76
C GLY A 556 20.18 18.93 0.34
N SER A 557 19.24 18.00 0.15
CA SER A 557 18.97 16.94 1.15
C SER A 557 19.89 15.74 0.97
N THR A 558 20.91 15.63 1.81
CA THR A 558 21.79 14.45 1.89
C THR A 558 21.21 13.34 2.77
N ASP A 559 20.47 13.69 3.83
CA ASP A 559 19.69 12.75 4.65
C ASP A 559 18.25 12.64 4.14
N SER A 560 17.84 11.44 3.76
CA SER A 560 16.45 11.10 3.42
C SER A 560 16.10 9.74 3.99
N GLU A 561 14.92 9.62 4.61
CA GLU A 561 14.41 8.35 5.16
C GLU A 561 14.08 7.32 4.07
N TYR A 562 13.94 7.78 2.81
CA TYR A 562 13.51 6.99 1.68
C TYR A 562 14.68 6.44 0.86
N ASP A 563 14.53 5.21 0.40
CA ASP A 563 15.46 4.60 -0.55
C ASP A 563 15.49 5.43 -1.86
N SER A 564 16.63 5.45 -2.54
CA SER A 564 16.82 6.28 -3.73
C SER A 564 17.58 5.57 -4.85
N VAL A 565 17.37 6.03 -6.07
CA VAL A 565 17.99 5.53 -7.29
C VAL A 565 18.51 6.71 -8.11
N PHE A 566 19.78 6.64 -8.49
CA PHE A 566 20.35 7.56 -9.48
C PHE A 566 20.04 7.02 -10.88
N LEU A 567 19.50 7.90 -11.72
CA LEU A 567 19.15 7.61 -13.11
C LEU A 567 20.18 8.29 -14.02
N GLU A 568 21.01 7.50 -14.70
CA GLU A 568 22.15 7.99 -15.49
C GLU A 568 21.68 8.79 -16.73
N SER A 569 20.68 8.28 -17.44
CA SER A 569 20.04 8.92 -18.60
C SER A 569 19.57 10.35 -18.32
N ALA A 570 18.86 10.55 -17.21
CA ALA A 570 18.38 11.87 -16.77
C ALA A 570 19.35 12.64 -15.85
N LYS A 571 20.51 12.05 -15.50
CA LYS A 571 21.49 12.56 -14.51
C LYS A 571 20.85 13.06 -13.20
N ARG A 572 19.85 12.34 -12.70
CA ARG A 572 18.99 12.79 -11.59
C ARG A 572 18.71 11.67 -10.59
N THR A 573 18.71 12.01 -9.31
CA THR A 573 18.30 11.09 -8.24
C THR A 573 16.79 11.16 -8.03
N TYR A 574 16.17 9.99 -7.99
CA TYR A 574 14.77 9.80 -7.60
C TYR A 574 14.70 9.07 -6.26
N GLU A 575 13.85 9.56 -5.37
CA GLU A 575 13.50 8.86 -4.14
C GLU A 575 12.27 8.00 -4.40
N TYR A 576 12.23 6.81 -3.80
CA TYR A 576 11.14 5.88 -4.01
C TYR A 576 10.65 5.25 -2.70
N LYS A 577 9.42 4.76 -2.72
CA LYS A 577 8.84 3.94 -1.65
C LYS A 577 8.01 2.80 -2.25
N THR A 578 8.07 1.62 -1.64
CA THR A 578 7.42 0.40 -2.14
C THR A 578 6.46 -0.19 -1.12
N TYR A 579 5.21 -0.42 -1.51
CA TYR A 579 4.15 -0.99 -0.66
C TYR A 579 3.33 -2.04 -1.39
N PHE A 580 3.00 -3.13 -0.71
CA PHE A 580 2.05 -4.12 -1.19
C PHE A 580 0.63 -3.77 -0.74
N VAL A 581 -0.31 -3.89 -1.68
CA VAL A 581 -1.75 -3.66 -1.47
C VAL A 581 -2.57 -4.87 -1.95
N ASP A 582 -3.85 -4.93 -1.61
CA ASP A 582 -4.74 -6.09 -1.82
C ASP A 582 -4.27 -7.39 -1.11
N LEU A 583 -3.80 -7.21 0.13
CA LEU A 583 -3.33 -8.27 1.02
C LEU A 583 -4.45 -8.94 1.83
N ASP A 584 -5.63 -9.15 1.25
CA ASP A 584 -6.74 -9.82 1.95
C ASP A 584 -6.51 -11.32 2.12
N VAL A 585 -6.92 -11.85 3.27
CA VAL A 585 -7.02 -13.30 3.50
C VAL A 585 -7.87 -13.97 2.42
N LYS A 586 -7.43 -15.12 1.92
CA LYS A 586 -8.20 -15.93 0.97
C LYS A 586 -9.05 -16.94 1.76
N PRO A 587 -10.38 -16.98 1.59
CA PRO A 587 -11.25 -17.94 2.27
C PRO A 587 -10.87 -19.39 1.95
N LEU A 588 -11.04 -20.28 2.94
CA LEU A 588 -10.62 -21.68 2.81
C LEU A 588 -11.42 -22.45 1.74
N ASP A 589 -12.70 -22.15 1.55
CA ASP A 589 -13.57 -22.78 0.55
C ASP A 589 -13.11 -22.52 -0.90
N LYS A 590 -12.36 -21.43 -1.15
CA LYS A 590 -11.79 -21.12 -2.47
C LYS A 590 -10.79 -22.16 -2.96
N MET A 591 -10.28 -23.07 -2.12
CA MET A 591 -9.47 -24.22 -2.58
C MET A 591 -10.17 -24.99 -3.71
N VAL A 592 -11.49 -25.24 -3.59
CA VAL A 592 -12.28 -25.93 -4.63
C VAL A 592 -12.40 -25.08 -5.90
N HIS A 593 -12.54 -23.76 -5.76
CA HIS A 593 -12.57 -22.84 -6.90
C HIS A 593 -11.21 -22.79 -7.62
N TYR A 594 -10.11 -22.67 -6.87
CA TYR A 594 -8.75 -22.65 -7.42
C TYR A 594 -8.45 -23.92 -8.20
N PHE A 595 -8.78 -25.10 -7.66
CA PHE A 595 -8.61 -26.37 -8.36
C PHE A 595 -9.42 -26.42 -9.66
N LYS A 596 -10.73 -26.11 -9.61
CA LYS A 596 -11.61 -26.10 -10.80
C LYS A 596 -11.13 -25.10 -11.87
N LEU A 597 -10.69 -23.92 -11.46
CA LEU A 597 -10.18 -22.89 -12.37
C LEU A 597 -8.85 -23.30 -13.00
N ASP A 598 -7.96 -23.93 -12.24
CA ASP A 598 -6.70 -24.46 -12.73
C ASP A 598 -6.91 -25.54 -13.80
N GLN A 599 -7.73 -26.55 -13.49
CA GLN A 599 -8.09 -27.59 -14.45
C GLN A 599 -8.74 -27.03 -15.72
N ARG A 600 -9.63 -26.03 -15.62
CA ARG A 600 -10.19 -25.35 -16.80
C ARG A 600 -9.13 -24.69 -17.68
N ILE A 601 -8.11 -24.09 -17.07
CA ILE A 601 -7.07 -23.33 -17.77
C ILE A 601 -6.08 -24.24 -18.48
N VAL A 602 -5.63 -25.30 -17.80
CA VAL A 602 -4.73 -26.30 -18.39
C VAL A 602 -5.43 -27.03 -19.53
N ASN A 603 -6.66 -27.53 -19.31
CA ASN A 603 -7.45 -28.17 -20.37
C ASN A 603 -7.69 -27.26 -21.58
N SER A 604 -7.94 -25.96 -21.38
CA SER A 604 -8.08 -25.01 -22.49
C SER A 604 -6.77 -24.76 -23.23
N TYR A 605 -5.64 -24.71 -22.51
CA TYR A 605 -4.33 -24.48 -23.12
C TYR A 605 -3.85 -25.71 -23.90
N THR A 606 -4.02 -26.92 -23.37
CA THR A 606 -3.68 -28.16 -24.09
C THR A 606 -4.55 -28.37 -25.34
N ARG A 607 -5.83 -27.96 -25.33
CA ARG A 607 -6.73 -28.12 -26.49
C ARG A 607 -6.56 -27.07 -27.60
N TYR A 608 -6.22 -25.83 -27.25
CA TYR A 608 -6.23 -24.70 -28.19
C TYR A 608 -4.92 -23.91 -28.26
N GLY A 609 -4.03 -24.05 -27.26
CA GLY A 609 -2.78 -23.29 -27.14
C GLY A 609 -1.68 -23.71 -28.13
N GLU A 610 -1.70 -24.95 -28.62
CA GLU A 610 -0.75 -25.44 -29.63
C GLU A 610 -1.14 -25.06 -31.07
N VAL A 611 -2.33 -24.48 -31.29
CA VAL A 611 -2.91 -24.27 -32.64
C VAL A 611 -2.51 -22.91 -33.26
N LEU A 612 -1.55 -22.19 -32.68
CA LEU A 612 -0.91 -21.06 -33.34
C LEU A 612 0.33 -21.55 -34.12
N PRO A 613 0.27 -21.72 -35.44
CA PRO A 613 1.46 -22.01 -36.23
C PRO A 613 2.47 -20.84 -36.09
N PRO A 614 3.78 -21.10 -36.17
CA PRO A 614 4.78 -20.04 -36.14
C PRO A 614 4.49 -19.03 -37.26
N PRO A 615 4.76 -17.73 -37.03
CA PRO A 615 4.54 -16.70 -38.05
C PRO A 615 5.32 -17.06 -39.31
N LYS A 616 4.61 -17.33 -40.40
CA LYS A 616 5.23 -17.53 -41.71
C LYS A 616 5.91 -16.22 -42.09
N GLY A 617 7.24 -16.25 -42.15
CA GLY A 617 8.04 -15.09 -42.54
C GLY A 617 7.61 -14.54 -43.91
N LYS A 618 7.56 -13.22 -43.98
CA LYS A 618 7.58 -12.41 -45.20
C LYS A 618 8.50 -11.24 -44.95
#